data_AF-A0A1A3EQC6-F1
#
_entry.id   AF-A0A1A3EQC6-F1
#
_cell.length_a   1.000
_cell.length_b   1.000
_cell.length_c   1.000
_cell.angle_alpha   90.00
_cell.angle_beta   90.00
_cell.angle_gamma   90.00
#
_symmetry.space_group_name_H-M   'P 1'
#
loop_
_entity.id
_entity.type
_entity.pdbx_description
1 polymer ?
#
loop_
_entity_poly.entity_id
_entity_poly.type
_entity_poly.pdbx_seq_one_letter_code
_entity_poly.pdbx_strand_id
1 'polypeptide(L)'
;MAVKTKRIELRAEQAAVDRIQRAANVVHEQTSEFVRKAALQRAEDILRQELITVMEPAQFDKLMSSLDIADDAPRLAAAARKPAVFKRR
;
A
#
# COMPACT_ATOMS: atom_id res chain seq x y z
N MET A 1 19.45 -17.32 -0.93
CA MET A 1 19.42 -15.85 -0.76
C MET A 1 19.37 -15.22 -2.14
N ALA A 2 18.40 -14.33 -2.42
CA ALA A 2 18.35 -13.63 -3.70
C ALA A 2 19.52 -12.64 -3.79
N VAL A 3 20.26 -12.68 -4.90
CA VAL A 3 21.41 -11.79 -5.11
C VAL A 3 20.88 -10.37 -5.37
N LYS A 4 21.42 -9.36 -4.66
CA LYS A 4 21.07 -7.94 -4.84
C LYS A 4 21.70 -7.42 -6.15
N THR A 5 20.97 -7.49 -7.27
CA THR A 5 21.50 -7.16 -8.61
C THR A 5 21.23 -5.73 -9.08
N LYS A 6 20.27 -5.03 -8.47
CA LYS A 6 19.89 -3.66 -8.86
C LYS A 6 20.46 -2.63 -7.87
N ARG A 7 20.96 -1.51 -8.40
CA ARG A 7 21.52 -0.40 -7.62
C ARG A 7 20.53 0.75 -7.53
N ILE A 8 20.42 1.35 -6.35
CA ILE A 8 19.70 2.60 -6.09
C ILE A 8 20.74 3.64 -5.68
N GLU A 9 20.82 4.74 -6.40
CA GLU A 9 21.73 5.85 -6.11
C GLU A 9 20.93 7.06 -5.63
N LEU A 10 21.41 7.71 -4.57
CA LEU A 10 20.74 8.83 -3.92
C LEU A 10 21.75 9.95 -3.70
N ARG A 11 21.35 11.18 -4.02
CA ARG A 11 22.07 12.40 -3.64
C ARG A 11 21.32 13.04 -2.48
N ALA A 12 22.07 13.50 -1.49
CA ALA A 12 21.54 14.18 -0.32
C ALA A 12 22.53 15.27 0.12
N GLU A 13 22.01 16.28 0.80
CA GLU A 13 22.83 17.30 1.44
C GLU A 13 23.70 16.69 2.56
N GLN A 14 24.86 17.27 2.83
CA GLN A 14 25.79 16.76 3.84
C GLN A 14 25.12 16.59 5.21
N ALA A 15 24.33 17.58 5.64
CA ALA A 15 23.63 17.52 6.92
C ALA A 15 22.64 16.34 7.02
N ALA A 16 22.00 15.97 5.90
CA ALA A 16 21.12 14.82 5.84
C ALA A 16 21.91 13.51 5.93
N VAL A 17 23.04 13.42 5.22
CA VAL A 17 23.95 12.25 5.30
C VAL A 17 24.46 12.06 6.73
N ASP A 18 24.90 13.13 7.39
CA ASP A 18 25.40 13.07 8.77
C ASP A 18 24.32 12.60 9.75
N ARG A 19 23.08 13.07 9.56
CA ARG A 19 21.93 12.65 10.38
C ARG A 19 21.62 11.17 10.20
N ILE A 20 21.63 10.68 8.95
CA ILE A 20 21.41 9.27 8.62
C ILE A 20 22.53 8.41 9.22
N GLN A 21 23.79 8.84 9.10
CA GLN A 21 24.94 8.12 9.65
C GLN A 21 24.83 7.98 11.17
N ARG A 22 24.47 9.06 11.88
CA ARG A 22 24.26 9.00 13.32
C ARG A 22 23.14 8.03 13.70
N ALA A 23 22.02 8.05 12.98
CA ALA A 23 20.91 7.14 13.24
C ALA A 23 21.31 5.67 13.00
N ALA A 24 22.02 5.38 11.91
CA ALA A 24 22.54 4.05 11.61
C ALA A 24 23.50 3.56 12.70
N ASN A 25 24.37 4.44 13.21
CA ASN A 25 25.29 4.10 14.29
C ASN A 25 24.57 3.76 15.60
N VAL A 26 23.49 4.48 15.93
CA VAL A 26 22.67 4.22 17.15
C VAL A 26 22.05 2.83 17.11
N VAL A 27 21.66 2.35 15.92
CA VAL A 27 21.09 1.00 15.75
C VAL A 27 22.12 -0.05 15.37
N HIS A 28 23.41 0.30 15.37
CA HIS A 28 24.53 -0.58 15.00
C HIS A 28 24.43 -1.19 13.60
N GLU A 29 23.99 -0.40 12.62
CA GLU A 29 23.86 -0.83 11.24
C GLU A 29 24.77 -0.03 10.30
N GLN A 30 25.16 -0.65 9.19
CA GLN A 30 25.77 0.09 8.08
C GLN A 30 24.74 1.08 7.51
N THR A 31 25.19 2.27 7.14
CA THR A 31 24.35 3.35 6.60
C THR A 31 23.53 2.92 5.40
N SER A 32 24.12 2.12 4.50
CA SER A 32 23.42 1.58 3.33
C SER A 32 22.31 0.59 3.69
N GLU A 33 22.52 -0.23 4.71
CA GLU A 33 21.50 -1.15 5.24
C GLU A 33 20.38 -0.37 5.93
N PHE A 34 20.72 0.62 6.75
CA PHE A 34 19.77 1.50 7.42
C PHE A 34 18.86 2.21 6.41
N VAL A 35 19.45 2.82 5.37
CA VAL A 35 18.70 3.48 4.29
C VAL A 35 17.81 2.48 3.55
N ARG A 36 18.30 1.28 3.23
CA ARG A 36 17.46 0.27 2.57
C ARG A 36 16.28 -0.11 3.44
N LYS A 37 16.48 -0.39 4.73
CA LYS A 37 15.42 -0.80 5.65
C LYS A 37 14.38 0.31 5.81
N ALA A 38 14.83 1.55 6.00
CA ALA A 38 13.93 2.71 6.09
C ALA A 38 13.09 2.90 4.82
N ALA A 39 13.71 2.76 3.64
CA ALA A 39 13.01 2.86 2.36
C ALA A 39 11.98 1.72 2.18
N LEU A 40 12.35 0.49 2.54
CA LEU A 40 11.44 -0.67 2.48
C LEU A 40 10.26 -0.51 3.43
N GLN A 41 10.52 -0.12 4.69
CA GLN A 41 9.46 0.13 5.66
C GLN A 41 8.47 1.17 5.14
N ARG A 42 8.98 2.30 4.60
CA ARG A 42 8.11 3.33 4.06
C ARG A 42 7.30 2.86 2.85
N ALA A 43 7.90 2.05 1.98
CA ALA A 43 7.19 1.47 0.85
C ALA A 43 6.07 0.53 1.32
N GLU A 44 6.34 -0.33 2.30
CA GLU A 44 5.34 -1.22 2.89
C GLU A 44 4.19 -0.44 3.54
N ASP A 45 4.50 0.63 4.28
CA ASP A 45 3.48 1.46 4.92
C ASP A 45 2.55 2.12 3.89
N ILE A 46 3.10 2.61 2.78
CA ILE A 46 2.31 3.23 1.69
C ILE A 46 1.46 2.16 0.99
N LEU A 47 2.06 1.04 0.59
CA LEU A 47 1.33 -0.02 -0.12
C LEU A 47 0.24 -0.64 0.75
N ARG A 48 0.45 -0.72 2.07
CA ARG A 48 -0.58 -1.18 3.01
C ARG A 48 -1.77 -0.22 3.05
N GLN A 49 -1.53 1.10 3.00
CA GLN A 49 -2.60 2.10 3.00
C GLN A 49 -3.49 2.00 1.76
N GLU A 50 -2.93 1.65 0.60
CA GLU A 50 -3.74 1.46 -0.62
C GLU A 50 -4.70 0.26 -0.53
N LEU A 51 -4.39 -0.72 0.33
CA LEU A 51 -5.21 -1.92 0.51
C LEU A 51 -6.23 -1.80 1.65
N ILE A 52 -6.20 -0.70 2.42
CA ILE A 52 -7.09 -0.49 3.56
C ILE A 52 -8.13 0.56 3.20
N THR A 53 -9.40 0.17 3.26
CA THR A 53 -10.51 1.14 3.24
C THR A 53 -10.81 1.55 4.68
N VAL A 54 -10.55 2.81 5.01
CA VAL A 54 -10.93 3.41 6.30
C VAL A 54 -12.32 4.00 6.18
N MET A 55 -13.20 3.70 7.13
CA MET A 55 -14.56 4.22 7.21
C MET A 55 -14.98 4.41 8.67
N GLU A 56 -15.95 5.29 8.90
CA GLU A 56 -16.52 5.51 10.24
C GLU A 56 -17.20 4.24 10.79
N PRO A 57 -17.21 4.00 12.11
CA PRO A 57 -17.78 2.78 12.70
C PRO A 57 -19.22 2.50 12.25
N ALA A 58 -20.07 3.53 12.22
CA ALA A 58 -21.45 3.38 11.77
C ALA A 58 -21.57 2.97 10.28
N GLN A 59 -20.63 3.39 9.45
CA GLN A 59 -20.57 2.97 8.04
C GLN A 59 -20.08 1.52 7.93
N PHE A 60 -19.12 1.12 8.76
CA PHE A 60 -18.66 -0.27 8.84
C PHE A 60 -19.79 -1.21 9.28
N ASP A 61 -20.53 -0.86 10.33
CA ASP A 61 -21.65 -1.67 10.81
C ASP A 61 -22.72 -1.83 9.73
N LYS A 62 -23.02 -0.73 9.00
CA LYS A 62 -23.93 -0.78 7.86
C LYS A 62 -23.41 -1.70 6.75
N LEU A 63 -22.13 -1.58 6.38
CA LEU A 63 -21.49 -2.47 5.40
C LEU A 63 -21.62 -3.93 5.84
N MET A 64 -21.26 -4.24 7.09
CA MET A 64 -21.33 -5.60 7.61
C MET A 64 -22.76 -6.16 7.57
N SER A 65 -23.76 -5.38 7.97
CA SER A 65 -25.17 -5.81 7.92
C SER A 65 -25.66 -6.06 6.48
N SER A 66 -25.15 -5.32 5.49
CA SER A 66 -25.51 -5.50 4.07
C SER A 66 -24.92 -6.76 3.44
N LEU A 67 -23.95 -7.41 4.10
CA LEU A 67 -23.41 -8.69 3.64
C LEU A 67 -24.33 -9.87 3.95
N ASP A 68 -25.13 -9.77 5.03
CA ASP A 68 -26.08 -10.81 5.41
C ASP A 68 -27.36 -10.77 4.57
N ILE A 69 -27.82 -9.56 4.23
CA ILE A 69 -29.01 -9.33 3.43
C ILE A 69 -28.67 -8.34 2.31
N ALA A 70 -28.74 -8.83 1.07
CA ALA A 70 -28.52 -8.00 -0.09
C ALA A 70 -29.62 -6.94 -0.25
N ASP A 71 -29.21 -5.71 -0.55
CA ASP A 71 -30.14 -4.63 -0.89
C ASP A 71 -30.87 -4.91 -2.23
N ASP A 72 -32.10 -4.40 -2.35
CA ASP A 72 -32.81 -4.42 -3.63
C ASP A 72 -32.15 -3.45 -4.62
N ALA A 73 -31.63 -3.99 -5.72
CA ALA A 73 -30.87 -3.25 -6.73
C ALA A 73 -31.48 -3.42 -8.14
N PRO A 74 -32.71 -2.92 -8.40
CA PRO A 74 -33.44 -3.19 -9.64
C PRO A 74 -32.73 -2.64 -10.88
N ARG A 75 -32.03 -1.50 -10.75
CA ARG A 75 -31.22 -0.92 -11.84
C ARG A 75 -30.01 -1.80 -12.18
N LEU A 76 -29.37 -2.40 -11.18
CA LEU A 76 -28.24 -3.31 -11.38
C LEU A 76 -28.72 -4.62 -12.02
N ALA A 77 -29.85 -5.15 -11.57
CA ALA A 77 -30.47 -6.34 -12.17
C ALA A 77 -30.85 -6.12 -13.64
N ALA A 78 -31.42 -4.95 -13.97
CA ALA A 78 -31.72 -4.58 -15.36
C ALA A 78 -30.44 -4.43 -16.21
N ALA A 79 -29.36 -3.87 -15.63
CA ALA A 79 -28.09 -3.72 -16.33
C ALA A 79 -27.41 -5.08 -16.59
N ALA A 80 -27.44 -6.00 -15.63
CA ALA A 80 -26.85 -7.33 -15.76
C ALA A 80 -27.50 -8.18 -16.86
N ARG A 81 -28.77 -7.90 -17.20
CA ARG A 81 -29.51 -8.57 -18.30
C ARG A 81 -29.17 -8.02 -19.68
N LYS A 82 -28.47 -6.88 -19.77
CA LYS A 82 -28.10 -6.31 -21.07
C LYS A 82 -27.05 -7.20 -21.74
N PRO A 83 -27.13 -7.39 -23.07
CA PRO A 83 -26.12 -8.15 -23.79
C PRO A 83 -24.73 -7.53 -23.60
N ALA A 84 -23.72 -8.38 -23.42
CA ALA A 84 -22.34 -7.94 -23.27
C ALA A 84 -21.90 -7.16 -24.53
N VAL A 85 -21.53 -5.90 -24.33
CA VAL A 85 -21.06 -5.02 -25.42
C VAL A 85 -19.70 -5.47 -25.93
N PHE A 86 -18.88 -6.07 -25.07
CA PHE A 86 -17.55 -6.57 -25.40
C PHE A 86 -17.54 -8.10 -25.34
N LYS A 87 -17.14 -8.74 -26.45
CA LYS A 87 -16.89 -10.19 -26.50
C LYS A 87 -15.40 -10.44 -26.26
N ARG A 88 -15.07 -11.33 -25.32
CA ARG A 88 -13.71 -11.82 -25.12
C ARG A 88 -13.33 -12.65 -26.36
N ARG A 89 -12.22 -12.31 -27.02
CA ARG A 89 -11.67 -13.10 -28.14
C ARG A 89 -11.07 -14.40 -27.66
#